data_AF-A0A1Q8RBI0-F1
#
_entry.id   AF-A0A1Q8RBI0-F1
#
_cell.length_a   1.000
_cell.length_b   1.000
_cell.length_c   1.000
_cell.angle_alpha   90.00
_cell.angle_beta   90.00
_cell.angle_gamma   90.00
#
_symmetry.space_group_name_H-M   'P 1'
#
loop_
_entity.id
_entity.type
_entity.pdbx_description
1 polymer ?
#
loop_
_entity_poly.entity_id
_entity_poly.type
_entity_poly.pdbx_seq_one_letter_code
_entity_poly.pdbx_strand_id
1 'polypeptide(L)'
;MRAYWYDNSDGDQRQEHDSGREVTTDDLKKLGVYYHKIPNLDGVNQLAAERGYKNRDEIIVSPEKMGDVYEEKVKSFFHEHLHEDEEIRYVRDGRGYFDVRNVDDEWDDLIILPPGIYHRFTTDESNVSSSYNNKL
;
A
#
# COMPACT_ATOMS: atom_id res chain seq x y z
N MET A 1 7.19 -7.67 -5.15
CA MET A 1 7.74 -6.38 -4.70
C MET A 1 8.93 -6.09 -5.58
N ARG A 2 8.86 -4.97 -6.31
CA ARG A 2 9.94 -4.47 -7.17
C ARG A 2 10.10 -2.99 -6.83
N ALA A 3 11.16 -2.64 -6.11
CA ALA A 3 11.31 -1.28 -5.60
C ALA A 3 11.92 -0.35 -6.63
N TYR A 4 11.56 0.93 -6.56
CA TYR A 4 12.21 2.00 -7.29
C TYR A 4 11.80 3.36 -6.73
N TRP A 5 12.73 4.30 -6.72
CA TRP A 5 12.41 5.67 -6.36
C TRP A 5 11.41 6.31 -7.34
N TYR A 6 10.42 7.00 -6.80
CA TYR A 6 9.49 7.88 -7.52
C TYR A 6 10.27 8.99 -8.26
N ASP A 7 9.93 9.23 -9.53
CA ASP A 7 10.66 10.12 -10.43
C ASP A 7 10.42 11.63 -10.19
N ASN A 8 9.34 11.97 -9.49
CA ASN A 8 8.86 13.33 -9.25
C ASN A 8 8.45 14.08 -10.55
N SER A 9 7.99 13.37 -11.58
CA SER A 9 7.43 14.01 -12.79
C SER A 9 5.98 14.48 -12.59
N ASP A 10 5.60 15.55 -13.29
CA ASP A 10 4.21 15.95 -13.42
C ASP A 10 3.48 14.95 -14.34
N GLY A 11 2.50 14.21 -13.80
CA GLY A 11 1.80 13.14 -14.53
C GLY A 11 0.45 12.77 -13.92
N ASP A 12 -0.15 11.69 -14.45
CA ASP A 12 -1.24 11.01 -13.74
C ASP A 12 -0.60 10.11 -12.67
N GLN A 13 -1.00 10.31 -11.40
CA GLN A 13 -0.55 9.55 -10.23
C GLN A 13 -0.63 8.02 -10.37
N ARG A 14 -1.36 7.50 -11.37
CA ARG A 14 -1.52 6.07 -11.66
C ARG A 14 -0.40 5.49 -12.55
N GLN A 15 0.48 6.31 -13.10
CA GLN A 15 1.64 5.87 -13.89
C GLN A 15 2.74 5.26 -13.02
N GLU A 16 3.68 4.51 -13.60
CA GLU A 16 4.75 3.85 -12.85
C GLU A 16 5.67 4.83 -12.11
N HIS A 17 5.90 6.05 -12.64
CA HIS A 17 6.79 7.05 -12.03
C HIS A 17 8.21 6.52 -11.68
N ASP A 18 8.72 5.58 -12.47
CA ASP A 18 9.95 4.83 -12.19
C ASP A 18 11.23 5.60 -12.59
N SER A 19 11.99 6.07 -11.60
CA SER A 19 13.30 6.73 -11.83
C SER A 19 14.45 5.77 -12.20
N GLY A 20 14.21 4.45 -12.19
CA GLY A 20 15.21 3.41 -12.44
C GLY A 20 16.17 3.14 -11.27
N ARG A 21 15.97 3.76 -10.11
CA ARG A 21 16.81 3.58 -8.90
C ARG A 21 16.18 2.57 -7.94
N GLU A 22 16.62 1.31 -8.02
CA GLU A 22 16.15 0.22 -7.15
C GLU A 22 16.46 0.44 -5.65
N VAL A 23 15.61 -0.14 -4.79
CA VAL A 23 15.62 -0.12 -3.32
C VAL A 23 15.37 -1.56 -2.81
N THR A 24 15.78 -1.92 -1.58
CA THR A 24 15.72 -3.32 -1.10
C THR A 24 14.76 -3.52 0.09
N THR A 25 14.34 -4.77 0.34
CA THR A 25 13.44 -5.11 1.46
C THR A 25 14.03 -4.74 2.81
N ASP A 26 15.37 -4.74 2.92
CA ASP A 26 16.06 -4.30 4.13
C ASP A 26 16.14 -2.77 4.25
N ASP A 27 15.92 -2.01 3.17
CA ASP A 27 15.78 -0.54 3.22
C ASP A 27 14.42 -0.13 3.81
N LEU A 28 13.31 -0.67 3.28
CA LEU A 28 11.97 -0.51 3.90
C LEU A 28 11.97 -0.85 5.38
N LYS A 29 12.64 -1.94 5.73
CA LYS A 29 12.72 -2.44 7.11
C LYS A 29 13.44 -1.48 8.07
N LYS A 30 14.29 -0.56 7.56
CA LYS A 30 14.89 0.54 8.35
C LYS A 30 13.88 1.65 8.65
N LEU A 31 12.86 1.82 7.80
CA LEU A 31 11.73 2.73 8.02
C LEU A 31 10.67 2.14 8.97
N GLY A 32 10.82 0.87 9.37
CA GLY A 32 9.78 0.11 10.07
C GLY A 32 8.69 -0.45 9.14
N VAL A 33 8.90 -0.44 7.82
CA VAL A 33 7.98 -1.02 6.85
C VAL A 33 8.31 -2.49 6.61
N TYR A 34 7.30 -3.37 6.71
CA TYR A 34 7.50 -4.83 6.64
C TYR A 34 6.72 -5.49 5.51
N TYR A 35 7.38 -6.45 4.85
CA TYR A 35 6.83 -7.30 3.79
C TYR A 35 6.77 -8.77 4.23
N HIS A 36 5.67 -9.45 3.89
CA HIS A 36 5.53 -10.90 3.97
C HIS A 36 4.85 -11.48 2.72
N LYS A 37 5.46 -12.48 2.08
CA LYS A 37 4.84 -13.22 0.96
C LYS A 37 3.88 -14.28 1.46
N ILE A 38 2.61 -13.92 1.66
CA ILE A 38 1.61 -14.83 2.23
C ILE A 38 0.68 -15.37 1.13
N PRO A 39 0.66 -16.70 0.86
CA PRO A 39 -0.06 -17.28 -0.28
C PRO A 39 -1.55 -17.53 -0.02
N ASN A 40 -2.03 -17.39 1.22
CA ASN A 40 -3.41 -17.68 1.61
C ASN A 40 -3.84 -16.89 2.87
N LEU A 41 -5.13 -16.89 3.17
CA LEU A 41 -5.67 -16.19 4.34
C LEU A 41 -5.20 -16.77 5.67
N ASP A 42 -4.87 -18.06 5.75
CA ASP A 42 -4.46 -18.70 7.01
C ASP A 42 -3.15 -18.12 7.56
N GLY A 43 -2.16 -17.85 6.69
CA GLY A 43 -0.95 -17.15 7.08
C GLY A 43 -1.19 -15.70 7.51
N VAL A 44 -2.19 -15.01 6.93
CA VAL A 44 -2.58 -13.66 7.33
C VAL A 44 -3.30 -13.68 8.68
N ASN A 45 -4.10 -14.71 8.93
CA ASN A 45 -4.76 -14.93 10.22
C ASN A 45 -3.73 -15.25 11.32
N GLN A 46 -2.69 -16.03 11.01
CA GLN A 46 -1.57 -16.27 11.92
C GLN A 46 -0.83 -14.96 12.25
N LEU A 47 -0.39 -14.20 11.24
CA LEU A 47 0.32 -12.93 11.44
C LEU A 47 -0.53 -11.91 12.23
N ALA A 48 -1.83 -11.85 11.97
CA ALA A 48 -2.76 -11.01 12.71
C ALA A 48 -2.89 -11.42 14.19
N ALA A 49 -2.92 -12.73 14.48
CA ALA A 49 -2.94 -13.24 15.85
C ALA A 49 -1.61 -12.99 16.58
N GLU A 50 -0.47 -13.15 15.89
CA GLU A 50 0.87 -12.90 16.43
C GLU A 50 1.11 -11.42 16.76
N ARG A 51 0.55 -10.49 15.96
CA ARG A 51 0.65 -9.04 16.17
C ARG A 51 -0.55 -8.42 16.93
N GLY A 52 -1.55 -9.22 17.27
CA GLY A 52 -2.69 -8.78 18.10
C GLY A 52 -3.72 -7.89 17.39
N TYR A 53 -3.78 -7.93 16.06
CA TYR A 53 -4.77 -7.17 15.28
C TYR A 53 -6.18 -7.72 15.53
N LYS A 54 -7.15 -6.82 15.71
CA LYS A 54 -8.53 -7.18 16.11
C LYS A 54 -9.56 -6.88 15.03
N ASN A 55 -9.28 -5.88 14.20
CA ASN A 55 -10.19 -5.37 13.18
C ASN A 55 -9.70 -5.75 11.78
N ARG A 56 -10.63 -6.16 10.92
CA ARG A 56 -10.38 -6.43 9.48
C ARG A 56 -11.57 -5.98 8.64
N ASP A 57 -11.25 -5.36 7.51
CA ASP A 57 -12.19 -5.03 6.44
C ASP A 57 -11.61 -5.43 5.07
N GLU A 58 -12.48 -5.65 4.09
CA GLU A 58 -12.13 -6.00 2.70
C GLU A 58 -12.58 -4.87 1.78
N ILE A 59 -11.68 -4.34 0.95
CA ILE A 59 -11.98 -3.24 0.03
C ILE A 59 -11.54 -3.57 -1.40
N ILE A 60 -12.45 -3.34 -2.34
CA ILE A 60 -12.20 -3.44 -3.79
C ILE A 60 -12.27 -2.01 -4.36
N VAL A 61 -11.11 -1.48 -4.72
CA VAL A 61 -10.94 -0.13 -5.28
C VAL A 61 -10.97 -0.25 -6.81
N SER A 62 -12.14 -0.02 -7.40
CA SER A 62 -12.30 0.10 -8.86
C SER A 62 -13.52 0.96 -9.22
N PRO A 63 -13.57 1.56 -10.43
CA PRO A 63 -14.72 2.33 -10.89
C PRO A 63 -16.03 1.52 -10.89
N GLU A 64 -15.95 0.22 -11.18
CA GLU A 64 -17.12 -0.67 -11.23
C GLU A 64 -17.73 -0.93 -9.85
N LYS A 65 -16.91 -1.02 -8.79
CA LYS A 65 -17.39 -1.31 -7.42
C LYS A 65 -17.68 -0.06 -6.60
N MET A 66 -17.07 1.07 -6.93
CA MET A 66 -17.25 2.34 -6.21
C MET A 66 -18.17 3.33 -6.94
N GLY A 67 -18.34 3.25 -8.26
CA GLY A 67 -19.12 4.22 -9.04
C GLY A 67 -18.56 5.64 -8.89
N ASP A 68 -19.45 6.63 -8.82
CA ASP A 68 -19.09 8.06 -8.82
C ASP A 68 -18.12 8.47 -7.71
N VAL A 69 -18.16 7.80 -6.54
CA VAL A 69 -17.24 8.11 -5.42
C VAL A 69 -15.82 7.56 -5.62
N TYR A 70 -15.56 6.76 -6.66
CA TYR A 70 -14.21 6.26 -6.98
C TYR A 70 -13.18 7.39 -7.09
N GLU A 71 -13.50 8.43 -7.87
CA GLU A 71 -12.59 9.53 -8.14
C GLU A 71 -12.33 10.43 -6.93
N GLU A 72 -13.31 10.59 -6.04
CA GLU A 72 -13.10 11.25 -4.74
C GLU A 72 -12.25 10.38 -3.80
N LYS A 73 -12.49 9.06 -3.82
CA LYS A 73 -11.82 8.12 -2.92
C LYS A 73 -10.35 7.93 -3.27
N VAL A 74 -10.01 7.76 -4.55
CA VAL A 74 -8.60 7.68 -5.01
C VAL A 74 -7.85 8.97 -4.69
N LYS A 75 -8.47 10.14 -4.88
CA LYS A 75 -7.88 11.42 -4.45
C LYS A 75 -7.68 11.49 -2.94
N SER A 76 -8.61 10.96 -2.14
CA SER A 76 -8.47 10.92 -0.68
C SER A 76 -7.33 10.00 -0.20
N PHE A 77 -7.03 8.91 -0.93
CA PHE A 77 -5.91 8.01 -0.62
C PHE A 77 -4.56 8.58 -1.06
N PHE A 78 -4.52 9.37 -2.13
CA PHE A 78 -3.28 9.94 -2.66
C PHE A 78 -2.84 11.26 -1.99
N HIS A 79 -3.72 11.90 -1.21
CA HIS A 79 -3.30 12.95 -0.28
C HIS A 79 -2.43 12.33 0.81
N GLU A 80 -1.27 12.94 1.08
CA GLU A 80 -0.36 12.52 2.13
C GLU A 80 -1.06 12.54 3.50
N HIS A 81 -1.07 11.40 4.18
CA HIS A 81 -1.75 11.20 5.45
C HIS A 81 -0.93 10.30 6.39
N LEU A 82 -1.44 10.11 7.61
CA LEU A 82 -0.88 9.24 8.63
C LEU A 82 -2.00 8.56 9.42
N HIS A 83 -1.64 7.50 10.16
CA HIS A 83 -2.52 6.81 11.09
C HIS A 83 -1.85 6.65 12.46
N GLU A 84 -2.66 6.63 13.52
CA GLU A 84 -2.21 6.42 14.91
C GLU A 84 -1.96 4.93 15.21
N ASP A 85 -2.57 4.04 14.42
CA ASP A 85 -2.37 2.59 14.44
C ASP A 85 -1.53 2.13 13.23
N GLU A 86 -1.04 0.89 13.27
CA GLU A 86 -0.44 0.24 12.10
C GLU A 86 -1.46 0.10 10.96
N GLU A 87 -1.02 0.39 9.73
CA GLU A 87 -1.78 0.13 8.52
C GLU A 87 -1.20 -1.10 7.81
N ILE A 88 -2.01 -2.16 7.72
CA ILE A 88 -1.64 -3.43 7.08
C ILE A 88 -2.52 -3.65 5.87
N ARG A 89 -1.90 -4.05 4.73
CA ARG A 89 -2.60 -4.29 3.46
C ARG A 89 -2.24 -5.65 2.86
N TYR A 90 -3.18 -6.59 2.86
CA TYR A 90 -3.04 -7.86 2.13
C TYR A 90 -3.75 -7.79 0.78
N VAL A 91 -2.98 -7.54 -0.28
CA VAL A 91 -3.48 -7.48 -1.67
C VAL A 91 -3.90 -8.88 -2.14
N ARG A 92 -5.11 -8.99 -2.68
CA ARG A 92 -5.66 -10.25 -3.24
C ARG A 92 -5.54 -10.34 -4.76
N ASP A 93 -5.76 -9.21 -5.42
CA ASP A 93 -6.01 -9.06 -6.85
C ASP A 93 -5.85 -7.57 -7.21
N GLY A 94 -5.60 -7.26 -8.49
CA GLY A 94 -5.19 -5.92 -8.92
C GLY A 94 -3.82 -5.49 -8.37
N ARG A 95 -3.51 -4.20 -8.49
CA ARG A 95 -2.20 -3.58 -8.21
C ARG A 95 -2.32 -2.12 -7.76
N GLY A 96 -1.22 -1.55 -7.28
CA GLY A 96 -1.11 -0.16 -6.86
C GLY A 96 0.19 0.12 -6.12
N TYR A 97 0.47 1.40 -5.88
CA TYR A 97 1.69 1.91 -5.26
C TYR A 97 1.38 2.55 -3.90
N PHE A 98 2.25 2.34 -2.91
CA PHE A 98 2.08 2.75 -1.52
C PHE A 98 3.15 3.77 -1.10
N ASP A 99 3.37 4.82 -1.89
CA ASP A 99 4.45 5.81 -1.67
C ASP A 99 4.61 6.19 -0.18
N VAL A 100 5.70 5.75 0.44
CA VAL A 100 6.08 6.08 1.82
C VAL A 100 7.16 7.16 1.83
N ARG A 101 7.18 7.98 2.88
CA ARG A 101 8.29 8.95 3.09
C ARG A 101 9.58 8.23 3.50
N ASN A 102 10.25 7.64 2.52
CA ASN A 102 11.55 7.00 2.64
C ASN A 102 12.68 8.03 2.45
N VAL A 103 13.91 7.60 2.75
CA VAL A 103 15.07 8.03 1.98
C VAL A 103 15.09 7.23 0.64
N ASP A 104 14.08 7.55 -0.20
CA ASP A 104 13.93 7.52 -1.75
C ASP A 104 13.46 5.96 -2.01
N ASP A 105 12.37 5.65 -2.78
CA ASP A 105 11.32 4.64 -2.38
C ASP A 105 10.77 3.39 -3.22
N GLU A 106 9.49 3.37 -3.70
CA GLU A 106 8.42 2.31 -3.50
C GLU A 106 8.18 1.13 -4.54
N TRP A 107 7.07 0.33 -4.45
CA TRP A 107 7.07 -1.17 -4.52
C TRP A 107 5.87 -1.96 -5.21
N ASP A 108 5.62 -3.26 -4.84
CA ASP A 108 4.64 -4.26 -5.41
C ASP A 108 4.38 -5.54 -4.51
N ASP A 109 3.85 -5.47 -3.27
CA ASP A 109 3.50 -6.67 -2.41
C ASP A 109 2.65 -6.25 -1.16
N LEU A 110 2.46 -7.16 -0.17
CA LEU A 110 1.91 -6.81 1.16
C LEU A 110 2.83 -5.85 1.93
N ILE A 111 2.23 -4.83 2.55
CA ILE A 111 2.93 -3.79 3.32
C ILE A 111 2.33 -3.62 4.73
N ILE A 112 3.18 -3.29 5.70
CA ILE A 112 2.83 -2.84 7.06
C ILE A 112 3.47 -1.47 7.28
N LEU A 113 2.68 -0.46 7.59
CA LEU A 113 3.13 0.91 7.85
C LEU A 113 3.05 1.23 9.35
N PRO A 114 4.13 1.71 9.99
CA PRO A 114 4.15 1.96 11.43
C PRO A 114 3.40 3.24 11.84
N PRO A 115 2.94 3.36 13.10
CA PRO A 115 2.24 4.54 13.61
C PRO A 115 3.00 5.85 13.36
N GLY A 116 2.30 6.86 12.85
CA GLY A 116 2.85 8.19 12.62
C GLY A 116 3.75 8.33 11.38
N ILE A 117 3.90 7.30 10.53
CA ILE A 117 4.57 7.47 9.23
C ILE A 117 3.67 8.23 8.24
N TYR A 118 4.25 9.18 7.51
CA TYR A 118 3.57 9.82 6.39
C TYR A 118 3.62 8.92 5.14
N HIS A 119 2.46 8.68 4.56
CA HIS A 119 2.25 7.81 3.41
C HIS A 119 1.09 8.30 2.53
N ARG A 120 1.03 7.79 1.30
CA ARG A 120 -0.12 7.90 0.39
C ARG A 120 -0.29 6.60 -0.39
N PHE A 121 -1.44 6.42 -1.04
CA PHE A 121 -1.73 5.25 -1.87
C PHE A 121 -2.41 5.63 -3.19
N THR A 122 -2.08 4.92 -4.26
CA THR A 122 -2.73 5.04 -5.57
C THR A 122 -2.84 3.68 -6.27
N THR A 123 -3.86 3.49 -7.10
CA THR A 123 -3.89 2.39 -8.08
C THR A 123 -2.88 2.66 -9.20
N ASP A 124 -2.45 1.60 -9.90
CA ASP A 124 -1.72 1.74 -11.17
C ASP A 124 -2.67 2.09 -12.34
N GLU A 125 -2.14 2.17 -13.57
CA GLU A 125 -2.91 2.46 -14.79
C GLU A 125 -4.03 1.44 -15.08
N SER A 126 -4.04 0.26 -14.42
CA SER A 126 -5.16 -0.69 -14.51
C SER A 126 -6.41 -0.19 -13.79
N ASN A 127 -6.28 0.80 -12.89
CA ASN A 127 -7.34 1.39 -12.07
C ASN A 127 -8.00 0.41 -11.07
N VAL A 128 -7.37 -0.72 -10.77
CA VAL A 128 -7.94 -1.78 -9.91
C VAL A 128 -6.95 -2.22 -8.83
N SER A 129 -7.35 -2.11 -7.56
CA SER A 129 -6.67 -2.73 -6.41
C SER A 129 -7.67 -3.39 -5.47
N SER A 130 -7.38 -4.60 -4.98
CA SER A 130 -8.19 -5.33 -4.00
C SER A 130 -7.33 -5.74 -2.83
N SER A 131 -7.65 -5.26 -1.62
CA SER A 131 -6.87 -5.57 -0.42
C SER A 131 -7.72 -5.70 0.85
N TYR A 132 -7.19 -6.44 1.82
CA TYR A 132 -7.68 -6.41 3.20
C TYR A 132 -6.90 -5.41 4.02
N ASN A 133 -7.64 -4.59 4.76
CA ASN A 133 -7.09 -3.73 5.80
C ASN A 133 -7.13 -4.50 7.12
N ASN A 134 -6.13 -4.34 7.98
CA ASN A 134 -6.23 -4.73 9.39
C ASN A 134 -5.74 -3.56 10.26
N LYS A 135 -6.40 -3.34 11.41
CA LYS A 135 -6.02 -2.35 12.42
C LYS A 135 -6.20 -2.96 13.83
N LEU A 136 -5.63 -2.29 14.86
CA LEU A 136 -5.63 -2.76 16.26
C LEU A 136 -7.01 -2.69 16.92
#